data_AF-A0A8T4XIJ3-F1
#
_entry.id   AF-A0A8T4XIJ3-F1
#
_cell.length_a   1.000
_cell.length_b   1.000
_cell.length_c   1.000
_cell.angle_alpha   90.00
_cell.angle_beta   90.00
_cell.angle_gamma   90.00
#
_symmetry.space_group_name_H-M   'P 1'
#
loop_
_entity.id
_entity.type
_entity.pdbx_description
1 polymer ?
#
loop_
_entity_poly.entity_id
_entity_poly.type
_entity_poly.pdbx_seq_one_letter_code
_entity_poly.pdbx_strand_id
1 'polypeptide(L)'
;MSEKINLQLILHMLIGGFICFALLFLLKYLGLVWALTEWILKSSNSVGVLIFEKAQTGYYIITLGLAYLPSGFLGGLYFGRKIEEKMEIYLAFPSVIGFIISLLLEYYLGLRPDYLRGLIIPFLTLAVGSYLGGYTISWRIEEKPEEERISLVLEE
;
A
#
# COMPACT_ATOMS: atom_id res chain seq x y z
N MET A 1 4.71 19.56 -27.39
CA MET A 1 5.13 18.56 -26.40
C MET A 1 4.77 19.09 -25.00
N SER A 2 3.47 19.20 -24.71
CA SER A 2 2.87 19.61 -23.43
C SER A 2 1.34 19.54 -23.63
N GLU A 3 0.56 19.26 -22.58
CA GLU A 3 -0.93 19.24 -22.54
C GLU A 3 -1.72 17.99 -23.00
N LYS A 4 -1.09 16.82 -23.12
CA LYS A 4 -1.85 15.56 -23.01
C LYS A 4 -1.24 14.69 -21.93
N ILE A 5 -1.30 15.15 -20.69
CA ILE A 5 -1.39 14.19 -19.59
C ILE A 5 -2.66 13.39 -19.89
N ASN A 6 -2.47 12.14 -20.28
CA ASN A 6 -3.53 11.31 -20.82
C ASN A 6 -4.60 11.15 -19.73
N LEU A 7 -5.82 11.62 -19.96
CA LEU A 7 -6.91 11.60 -18.97
C LEU A 7 -7.09 10.19 -18.35
N GLN A 8 -6.82 9.15 -19.14
CA GLN A 8 -6.82 7.76 -18.72
C GLN A 8 -5.78 7.46 -17.62
N LEU A 9 -4.58 8.03 -17.71
CA LEU A 9 -3.53 7.89 -16.69
C LEU A 9 -4.00 8.46 -15.35
N ILE A 10 -4.54 9.68 -15.37
CA ILE A 10 -5.09 10.34 -14.17
C ILE A 10 -6.24 9.52 -13.59
N LEU A 11 -7.14 9.02 -14.45
CA LEU A 11 -8.26 8.19 -14.01
C LEU A 11 -7.78 6.91 -13.31
N HIS A 12 -6.83 6.18 -13.89
CA HIS A 12 -6.29 4.98 -13.26
C HIS A 12 -5.53 5.29 -11.97
N MET A 13 -4.85 6.44 -11.90
CA MET A 13 -4.19 6.91 -10.67
C MET A 13 -5.19 7.15 -9.56
N LEU A 14 -6.31 7.83 -9.87
CA LEU A 14 -7.41 8.07 -8.94
C LEU A 14 -8.07 6.78 -8.48
N ILE A 15 -8.33 5.84 -9.39
CA ILE A 15 -8.92 4.53 -9.03
C ILE A 15 -7.96 3.74 -8.13
N GLY A 16 -6.67 3.69 -8.46
CA GLY A 16 -5.66 3.05 -7.63
C GLY A 16 -5.58 3.68 -6.23
N GLY A 17 -5.66 5.01 -6.16
CA GLY A 17 -5.71 5.73 -4.89
C GLY A 17 -6.99 5.46 -4.10
N PHE A 18 -8.14 5.34 -4.77
CA PHE A 18 -9.39 4.94 -4.12
C PHE A 18 -9.34 3.51 -3.60
N ILE A 19 -8.74 2.56 -4.34
CA ILE A 19 -8.52 1.18 -3.86
C ILE A 19 -7.65 1.19 -2.60
N CYS A 20 -6.56 1.97 -2.61
CA CYS A 20 -5.68 2.15 -1.47
C CYS A 20 -6.46 2.71 -0.25
N PHE A 21 -7.26 3.76 -0.45
CA PHE A 21 -8.08 4.35 0.61
C PHE A 21 -9.14 3.36 1.12
N ALA A 22 -9.88 2.69 0.23
CA ALA A 22 -10.95 1.77 0.60
C ALA A 22 -10.42 0.59 1.43
N LEU A 23 -9.26 0.05 1.07
CA LEU A 23 -8.63 -1.01 1.84
C LEU A 23 -8.13 -0.50 3.19
N LEU A 24 -7.53 0.69 3.24
CA LEU A 24 -7.10 1.28 4.51
C LEU A 24 -8.30 1.58 5.41
N PHE A 25 -9.40 2.07 4.84
CA PHE A 25 -10.69 2.26 5.50
C PHE A 25 -11.18 0.96 6.14
N LEU A 26 -11.23 -0.13 5.38
CA LEU A 26 -11.66 -1.43 5.86
C LEU A 26 -10.73 -1.98 6.97
N LEU A 27 -9.43 -1.97 6.75
CA LEU A 27 -8.47 -2.65 7.62
C LEU A 27 -8.20 -1.88 8.91
N LYS A 28 -8.06 -0.55 8.82
CA LYS A 28 -7.74 0.32 9.95
C LYS A 28 -8.99 0.93 10.58
N TYR A 29 -9.79 1.66 9.79
CA TYR A 29 -10.86 2.51 10.35
C TYR A 29 -12.10 1.71 10.76
N LEU A 30 -12.43 0.64 10.02
CA LEU A 30 -13.48 -0.31 10.43
C LEU A 30 -13.00 -1.27 11.53
N GLY A 31 -11.72 -1.18 11.93
CA GLY A 31 -11.17 -1.91 13.07
C GLY A 31 -10.85 -3.38 12.81
N LEU A 32 -10.69 -3.83 11.56
CA LEU A 32 -10.39 -5.24 11.27
C LEU A 32 -9.07 -5.70 11.91
N VAL A 33 -8.01 -4.89 11.79
CA VAL A 33 -6.71 -5.21 12.41
C VAL A 33 -6.80 -5.20 13.93
N TRP A 34 -7.56 -4.27 14.51
CA TRP A 34 -7.83 -4.25 15.94
C TRP A 34 -8.55 -5.54 16.39
N ALA A 35 -9.64 -5.89 15.72
CA ALA A 35 -10.44 -7.08 16.04
C ALA A 35 -9.62 -8.37 15.94
N LEU A 36 -8.76 -8.50 14.93
CA LEU A 36 -7.84 -9.63 14.78
C LEU A 36 -6.82 -9.67 15.94
N THR A 37 -6.22 -8.53 16.27
CA THR A 37 -5.24 -8.44 17.37
C THR A 37 -5.89 -8.78 18.71
N GLU A 38 -7.07 -8.22 18.97
CA GLU A 38 -7.84 -8.47 20.18
C GLU A 38 -8.25 -9.94 20.28
N TRP A 39 -8.68 -10.57 19.18
CA TRP A 39 -9.02 -11.99 19.16
C TRP A 39 -7.82 -12.89 19.50
N ILE A 40 -6.63 -12.61 18.95
CA ILE A 40 -5.39 -13.34 19.26
C ILE A 40 -4.98 -13.15 20.73
N LEU A 41 -5.13 -11.93 21.27
CA LEU A 41 -4.79 -11.66 22.67
C LEU A 41 -5.82 -12.24 23.64
N LYS A 42 -7.10 -12.29 23.26
CA LYS A 42 -8.15 -12.95 24.03
C LYS A 42 -7.93 -14.46 24.09
N SER A 43 -7.59 -15.09 22.97
CA SER A 43 -7.34 -16.54 22.94
C SER A 43 -6.12 -16.96 23.79
N SER A 44 -5.16 -16.04 23.97
CA SER A 44 -4.00 -16.22 24.84
C SER A 44 -4.15 -15.61 26.26
N ASN A 45 -5.36 -15.17 26.63
CA ASN A 45 -5.67 -14.50 27.90
C ASN A 45 -4.72 -13.35 28.28
N SER A 46 -4.25 -12.61 27.26
CA SER A 46 -3.18 -11.61 27.37
C SER A 46 -3.62 -10.20 26.94
N VAL A 47 -4.93 -9.92 26.89
CA VAL A 47 -5.48 -8.63 26.43
C VAL A 47 -4.93 -7.44 27.23
N GLY A 48 -4.70 -7.61 28.53
CA GLY A 48 -4.16 -6.58 29.41
C GLY A 48 -2.78 -6.05 28.99
N VAL A 49 -2.05 -6.79 28.14
CA VAL A 49 -0.74 -6.37 27.61
C VAL A 49 -0.85 -5.07 26.81
N LEU A 50 -2.00 -4.77 26.18
CA LEU A 50 -2.21 -3.54 25.40
C LEU A 50 -2.19 -2.24 26.23
N ILE A 51 -2.23 -2.35 27.55
CA ILE A 51 -2.10 -1.19 28.46
C ILE A 51 -0.65 -0.65 28.45
N PHE A 52 0.34 -1.49 28.14
CA PHE A 52 1.74 -1.10 28.13
C PHE A 52 2.14 -0.43 26.81
N GLU A 53 2.86 0.69 26.87
CA GLU A 53 3.31 1.46 25.70
C GLU A 53 4.11 0.64 24.68
N LYS A 54 4.92 -0.32 25.17
CA LYS A 54 5.68 -1.24 24.31
C LYS A 54 4.75 -2.11 23.46
N ALA A 55 3.66 -2.61 24.05
CA ALA A 55 2.67 -3.39 23.33
C ALA A 55 1.88 -2.55 22.33
N GLN A 56 1.55 -1.29 22.69
CA GLN A 56 0.93 -0.34 21.76
C GLN A 56 1.83 -0.04 20.55
N THR A 57 3.15 0.03 20.78
CA THR A 57 4.13 0.15 19.69
C THR A 57 4.16 -1.11 18.82
N GLY A 58 4.03 -2.31 19.42
CA GLY A 58 3.85 -3.55 18.68
C GLY A 58 2.58 -3.57 17.83
N TYR A 59 1.44 -3.15 18.39
CA TYR A 59 0.18 -3.02 17.66
C TYR A 59 0.29 -2.02 16.50
N TYR A 60 1.01 -0.92 16.70
CA TYR A 60 1.30 0.03 15.64
C TYR A 60 2.09 -0.60 14.48
N ILE A 61 3.13 -1.39 14.77
CA ILE A 61 3.90 -2.13 13.74
C ILE A 61 3.01 -3.13 13.01
N ILE A 62 2.15 -3.86 13.73
CA ILE A 62 1.17 -4.77 13.14
C ILE A 62 0.22 -4.00 12.21
N THR A 63 -0.24 -2.82 12.61
CA THR A 63 -1.11 -1.97 11.79
C THR A 63 -0.40 -1.50 10.51
N LEU A 64 0.88 -1.14 10.59
CA LEU A 64 1.67 -0.80 9.39
C LEU A 64 1.74 -1.97 8.42
N GLY A 65 2.07 -3.16 8.92
CA GLY A 65 2.24 -4.36 8.10
C GLY A 65 0.93 -4.94 7.54
N LEU A 66 -0.17 -4.85 8.29
CA LEU A 66 -1.45 -5.45 7.90
C LEU A 66 -2.41 -4.47 7.23
N ALA A 67 -2.38 -3.18 7.56
CA ALA A 67 -3.28 -2.20 6.95
C ALA A 67 -2.58 -1.33 5.91
N TYR A 68 -1.50 -0.64 6.30
CA TYR A 68 -0.88 0.36 5.42
C TYR A 68 -0.15 -0.27 4.23
N LEU A 69 0.73 -1.25 4.47
CA LEU A 69 1.51 -1.87 3.39
C LEU A 69 0.62 -2.56 2.34
N PRO A 70 -0.37 -3.41 2.70
CA PRO A 70 -1.22 -4.08 1.71
C PRO A 70 -2.14 -3.12 0.96
N SER A 71 -2.59 -2.03 1.61
CA SER A 71 -3.41 -1.00 0.98
C SER A 71 -2.65 -0.28 -0.12
N GLY A 72 -1.41 0.12 0.17
CA GLY A 72 -0.51 0.67 -0.84
C GLY A 72 -0.31 -0.35 -1.97
N PHE A 73 0.07 -1.58 -1.61
CA PHE A 73 0.35 -2.65 -2.57
C PHE A 73 -0.77 -2.90 -3.58
N LEU A 74 -2.03 -3.06 -3.13
CA LEU A 74 -3.12 -3.33 -4.04
C LEU A 74 -3.48 -2.12 -4.93
N GLY A 75 -3.39 -0.90 -4.40
CA GLY A 75 -3.59 0.32 -5.19
C GLY A 75 -2.52 0.48 -6.28
N GLY A 76 -1.27 0.25 -5.91
CA GLY A 76 -0.13 0.26 -6.84
C GLY A 76 -0.21 -0.86 -7.88
N LEU A 77 -0.60 -2.07 -7.48
CA LEU A 77 -0.78 -3.22 -8.38
C LEU A 77 -1.87 -2.96 -9.43
N TYR A 78 -2.98 -2.35 -9.03
CA TYR A 78 -4.02 -1.96 -9.99
C TYR A 78 -3.48 -0.96 -11.01
N PHE A 79 -2.81 0.09 -10.53
CA PHE A 79 -2.26 1.15 -11.37
C PHE A 79 -1.19 0.64 -12.32
N GLY A 80 -0.23 -0.14 -11.81
CA GLY A 80 0.83 -0.75 -12.60
C GLY A 80 0.33 -1.71 -13.67
N ARG A 81 -0.83 -2.38 -13.48
CA ARG A 81 -1.44 -3.22 -14.53
C ARG A 81 -2.05 -2.43 -15.68
N LYS A 82 -2.37 -1.15 -15.47
CA LYS A 82 -3.09 -0.32 -16.43
C LYS A 82 -2.19 0.63 -17.20
N ILE A 83 -0.94 0.75 -16.79
CA ILE A 83 0.05 1.59 -17.45
C ILE A 83 1.10 0.68 -18.05
N GLU A 84 1.20 0.72 -19.38
CA GLU A 84 2.19 -0.04 -20.15
C GLU A 84 3.59 0.58 -20.09
N GLU A 85 3.70 1.82 -19.58
CA GLU A 85 4.96 2.57 -19.53
C GLU A 85 5.80 2.25 -18.28
N LYS A 86 7.10 2.02 -18.47
CA LYS A 86 8.14 1.80 -17.44
C LYS A 86 8.43 3.05 -16.60
N MET A 87 7.42 3.66 -15.98
CA MET A 87 7.62 4.87 -15.20
C MET A 87 7.61 4.58 -13.70
N GLU A 88 8.79 4.28 -13.18
CA GLU A 88 9.05 3.85 -11.79
C GLU A 88 8.49 4.83 -10.75
N ILE A 89 8.61 6.14 -10.98
CA ILE A 89 8.20 7.17 -10.01
C ILE A 89 6.66 7.28 -9.91
N TYR A 90 5.92 7.02 -10.99
CA TYR A 90 4.46 7.16 -10.96
C TYR A 90 3.76 6.06 -10.14
N LEU A 91 4.44 4.93 -9.90
CA LEU A 91 3.88 3.79 -9.17
C LEU A 91 3.57 4.10 -7.70
N ALA A 92 4.17 5.14 -7.13
CA ALA A 92 3.86 5.58 -5.77
C ALA A 92 2.64 6.53 -5.69
N PHE A 93 2.21 7.16 -6.79
CA PHE A 93 1.14 8.16 -6.75
C PHE A 93 -0.23 7.67 -6.25
N PRO A 94 -0.67 6.43 -6.54
CA PRO A 94 -1.89 5.89 -5.95
C PRO A 94 -1.88 6.00 -4.42
N SER A 95 -0.76 5.70 -3.77
CA SER A 95 -0.63 5.83 -2.32
C SER A 95 -0.77 7.26 -1.80
N VAL A 96 -0.27 8.25 -2.54
CA VAL A 96 -0.35 9.66 -2.16
C VAL A 96 -1.81 10.11 -2.13
N ILE A 97 -2.58 9.74 -3.15
CA ILE A 97 -4.02 10.04 -3.23
C ILE A 97 -4.76 9.35 -2.08
N GLY A 98 -4.54 8.04 -1.90
CA GLY A 98 -5.19 7.29 -0.82
C GLY A 98 -4.84 7.84 0.57
N PHE A 99 -3.60 8.30 0.77
CA PHE A 99 -3.13 8.91 2.01
C PHE A 99 -3.77 10.28 2.25
N ILE A 100 -3.85 11.15 1.25
CA ILE A 100 -4.50 12.46 1.37
C ILE A 100 -5.97 12.30 1.77
N ILE A 101 -6.72 11.39 1.11
CA ILE A 101 -8.12 11.13 1.46
C ILE A 101 -8.22 10.62 2.91
N SER A 102 -7.28 9.78 3.33
CA SER A 102 -7.22 9.28 4.72
C SER A 102 -6.95 10.38 5.73
N LEU A 103 -6.04 11.32 5.43
CA LEU A 103 -5.77 12.47 6.30
C LEU A 103 -6.99 13.40 6.40
N LEU A 104 -7.69 13.62 5.30
CA LEU A 104 -8.94 14.38 5.31
C LEU A 104 -9.97 13.70 6.22
N LEU A 105 -10.11 12.37 6.13
CA LEU A 105 -10.99 11.61 7.01
C LEU A 105 -10.58 11.74 8.48
N GLU A 106 -9.29 11.60 8.81
CA GLU A 106 -8.78 11.78 10.18
C GLU A 106 -9.08 13.18 10.72
N TYR A 107 -8.88 14.21 9.88
CA TYR A 107 -9.22 15.59 10.22
C TYR A 107 -10.72 15.76 10.53
N TYR A 108 -11.61 15.19 9.71
CA TYR A 108 -13.05 15.22 9.95
C TYR A 108 -13.46 14.46 11.21
N LEU A 109 -12.74 13.39 11.57
CA LEU A 109 -12.94 12.64 12.81
C LEU A 109 -12.32 13.32 14.04
N GLY A 110 -11.65 14.46 13.87
CA GLY A 110 -10.98 15.19 14.96
C GLY A 110 -9.72 14.50 15.49
N LEU A 111 -9.18 13.53 14.75
CA LEU A 111 -7.94 12.85 15.11
C LEU A 111 -6.75 13.75 14.78
N ARG A 112 -5.83 13.89 15.75
CA ARG A 112 -4.57 14.64 15.58
C ARG A 112 -3.41 13.65 15.52
N PRO A 113 -3.01 13.20 14.33
CA PRO A 113 -1.88 12.29 14.19
C PRO A 113 -0.59 12.96 14.68
N ASP A 114 0.20 12.22 15.44
CA ASP A 114 1.60 12.58 15.69
C ASP A 114 2.36 12.63 14.34
N TYR A 115 3.29 13.57 14.20
CA TYR A 115 4.06 13.79 12.97
C TYR A 115 4.81 12.53 12.52
N LEU A 116 5.45 11.81 13.44
CA LEU A 116 6.20 10.60 13.08
C LEU A 116 5.26 9.41 12.91
N ARG A 117 4.51 9.06 13.95
CA ARG A 117 3.70 7.83 13.99
C ARG A 117 2.41 7.92 13.18
N GLY A 118 1.84 9.11 13.01
CA GLY A 118 0.58 9.30 12.30
C GLY A 118 0.74 9.81 10.86
N LEU A 119 1.84 10.50 10.54
CA LEU A 119 2.06 11.09 9.21
C LEU A 119 3.20 10.42 8.43
N ILE A 120 4.44 10.57 8.89
CA ILE A 120 5.64 10.21 8.10
C ILE A 120 5.74 8.69 7.87
N ILE A 121 5.73 7.90 8.95
CA ILE A 121 5.93 6.45 8.85
C ILE A 121 4.78 5.78 8.06
N PRO A 122 3.49 6.11 8.31
CA PRO A 122 2.40 5.52 7.53
C PRO A 122 2.43 5.90 6.05
N PHE A 123 2.77 7.16 5.73
CA PHE A 123 2.95 7.60 4.34
C PHE A 123 4.04 6.79 3.63
N LEU A 124 5.21 6.67 4.24
CA LEU A 124 6.32 5.89 3.67
C LEU A 124 5.93 4.43 3.47
N THR A 125 5.23 3.83 4.43
CA THR A 125 4.76 2.44 4.34
C THR A 125 3.78 2.24 3.17
N LEU A 126 2.84 3.17 2.98
CA LEU A 126 1.92 3.16 1.84
C LEU A 126 2.64 3.35 0.51
N ALA A 127 3.60 4.27 0.44
CA ALA A 127 4.39 4.53 -0.75
C ALA A 127 5.23 3.32 -1.16
N VAL A 128 5.92 2.70 -0.20
CA VAL A 128 6.66 1.45 -0.41
C VAL A 128 5.71 0.34 -0.88
N GLY A 129 4.55 0.19 -0.24
CA GLY A 129 3.54 -0.79 -0.67
C GLY A 129 3.14 -0.57 -2.13
N SER A 130 2.73 0.64 -2.49
CA SER A 130 2.28 0.98 -3.84
C SER A 130 3.37 0.81 -4.88
N TYR A 131 4.59 1.20 -4.56
CA TYR A 131 5.74 0.95 -5.43
C TYR A 131 5.94 -0.55 -5.69
N LEU A 132 5.99 -1.38 -4.64
CA LEU A 132 6.13 -2.83 -4.77
C LEU A 132 4.98 -3.46 -5.57
N GLY A 133 3.74 -3.03 -5.33
CA GLY A 133 2.57 -3.50 -6.04
C GLY A 133 2.64 -3.18 -7.53
N GLY A 134 3.00 -1.95 -7.88
CA GLY A 134 3.19 -1.53 -9.26
C GLY A 134 4.33 -2.29 -9.94
N TYR A 135 5.46 -2.42 -9.24
CA TYR A 135 6.68 -3.08 -9.76
C TYR A 135 6.50 -4.57 -10.01
N THR A 136 5.57 -5.23 -9.29
CA THR A 136 5.24 -6.65 -9.51
C THR A 136 4.86 -6.96 -10.97
N ILE A 137 4.38 -5.97 -11.72
CA ILE A 137 4.06 -6.11 -13.15
C ILE A 137 5.32 -6.14 -14.02
N SER A 138 6.35 -5.35 -13.67
CA SER A 138 7.63 -5.32 -14.37
C SER A 138 8.42 -6.64 -14.21
N TRP A 139 8.28 -7.33 -13.07
CA TRP A 139 8.90 -8.64 -12.85
C TRP A 139 8.51 -9.69 -13.90
N ARG A 140 7.28 -9.65 -14.42
CA ARG A 140 6.84 -10.57 -15.48
C ARG A 140 7.51 -10.34 -16.83
N ILE A 141 8.05 -9.13 -17.04
CA ILE A 141 8.65 -8.71 -18.31
C ILE A 141 10.16 -9.01 -18.32
N GLU A 142 10.82 -8.99 -17.16
CA GLU A 142 12.25 -9.28 -17.01
C GLU A 142 12.61 -10.78 -17.12
N GLU A 143 11.66 -11.70 -16.88
CA GLU A 143 11.88 -13.17 -17.01
C GLU A 143 12.03 -13.68 -18.46
N LYS A 144 12.10 -12.80 -19.46
CA LYS A 144 12.48 -13.15 -20.83
C LYS A 144 13.68 -12.33 -21.31
N PRO A 145 14.92 -12.80 -21.13
CA PRO A 145 15.93 -12.56 -22.13
C PRO A 145 15.55 -13.39 -23.37
N GLU A 146 15.16 -12.72 -24.46
CA GLU A 146 14.87 -13.37 -25.75
C GLU A 146 16.10 -14.09 -26.35
N GLU A 147 17.31 -13.82 -25.86
CA GLU A 147 18.55 -14.38 -26.40
C GLU A 147 19.01 -15.68 -25.73
N GLU A 148 18.68 -15.95 -24.45
CA GLU A 148 19.16 -17.16 -23.74
C GLU A 148 18.33 -18.43 -23.99
N ARG A 149 17.06 -18.30 -24.43
CA ARG A 149 16.24 -19.49 -24.73
C ARG A 149 16.60 -20.15 -26.05
N ILE A 150 17.23 -19.45 -26.98
CA ILE A 150 17.58 -20.00 -28.30
C ILE A 150 18.87 -20.84 -28.21
N SER A 151 19.82 -20.46 -27.36
CA SER A 151 21.05 -21.24 -27.14
C SER A 151 20.79 -22.57 -26.44
N LEU A 152 19.84 -22.62 -25.49
CA LEU A 152 19.53 -23.84 -24.73
C LEU A 152 18.75 -24.91 -25.54
N VAL A 153 18.11 -24.53 -26.64
CA VAL A 153 17.39 -25.48 -27.52
C VAL A 153 18.28 -26.02 -28.65
N LEU A 154 19.40 -25.34 -28.92
CA LEU A 154 20.35 -25.75 -29.97
C LEU A 154 21.52 -26.60 -29.44
N GLU A 155 21.57 -26.86 -28.14
CA GLU A 155 22.60 -27.69 -27.48
C GLU A 155 22.11 -29.08 -27.04
N GLU A 156 20.86 -29.47 -27.35
CA GLU A 156 20.37 -30.87 -27.25
C GLU A 156 20.30 -31.55 -28.63
#